data_AF-A0A935KGI4-F1
#
_entry.id   AF-A0A935KGI4-F1
#
_cell.length_a   1.000
_cell.length_b   1.000
_cell.length_c   1.000
_cell.angle_alpha   90.00
_cell.angle_beta   90.00
_cell.angle_gamma   90.00
#
_symmetry.space_group_name_H-M   'P 1'
#
loop_
_entity.id
_entity.type
_entity.pdbx_description
1 polymer ?
#
loop_
_entity_poly.entity_id
_entity_poly.type
_entity_poly.pdbx_seq_one_letter_code
_entity_poly.pdbx_strand_id
1 'polypeptide(L)'
;MNSTVSGNDGGIYGGSSTITLDAVTVTLNDVDGEGVGIDTSGGTISMTHTIVAGHGQDCDVAATTAQYSMDSDGSCGLAGAGNLSNANPLLGPLANNGGPTLTHLPQAGSPAIDSGSNGLCQAVDQRGVARPIDGDGDATATCDMGAVEAGARRPPPPPPPSIVQPVPTLSDWALIALAAILALATAILRRRAGAS
;
A
#
# COMPACT_ATOMS: atom_id res chain seq x y z
N MET A 1 3.75 -1.72 4.54
CA MET A 1 3.23 -1.05 3.31
C MET A 1 2.02 -1.84 2.88
N ASN A 2 0.82 -1.28 2.76
CA ASN A 2 -0.34 -2.07 2.35
C ASN A 2 -0.53 -2.05 0.83
N SER A 3 0.09 -2.96 0.10
CA SER A 3 0.11 -2.86 -1.36
C SER A 3 0.17 -4.20 -2.06
N THR A 4 -0.48 -4.26 -3.21
CA THR A 4 -0.22 -5.26 -4.24
C THR A 4 0.95 -4.81 -5.11
N VAL A 5 1.93 -5.68 -5.34
CA VAL A 5 3.03 -5.52 -6.29
C VAL A 5 2.91 -6.69 -7.27
N SER A 6 2.52 -6.41 -8.52
CA SER A 6 2.27 -7.46 -9.51
C SER A 6 2.43 -7.01 -10.96
N GLY A 7 2.77 -7.93 -11.85
CA GLY A 7 2.81 -7.72 -13.30
C GLY A 7 4.01 -6.92 -13.77
N ASN A 8 5.13 -6.98 -13.03
CA ASN A 8 6.39 -6.35 -13.40
C ASN A 8 7.38 -7.41 -13.90
N ASP A 9 8.39 -7.00 -14.68
CA ASP A 9 9.46 -7.90 -15.17
C ASP A 9 10.39 -8.41 -14.04
N GLY A 10 10.18 -7.97 -12.80
CA GLY A 10 10.90 -8.42 -11.61
C GLY A 10 10.22 -7.91 -10.35
N GLY A 11 10.47 -8.59 -9.23
CA GLY A 11 9.86 -8.28 -7.94
C GLY A 11 10.47 -7.07 -7.22
N ILE A 12 10.52 -7.14 -5.90
CA ILE A 12 11.07 -6.07 -5.07
C ILE A 12 12.59 -6.23 -4.96
N TYR A 13 13.34 -5.21 -5.36
CA TYR A 13 14.80 -5.17 -5.26
C TYR A 13 15.29 -4.30 -4.09
N GLY A 14 16.09 -4.87 -3.19
CA GLY A 14 16.54 -4.26 -1.94
C GLY A 14 17.98 -3.72 -1.96
N GLY A 15 18.80 -4.07 -2.95
CA GLY A 15 20.16 -3.53 -3.10
C GLY A 15 21.04 -3.68 -1.86
N SER A 16 21.09 -4.89 -1.28
CA SER A 16 21.80 -5.25 -0.05
C SER A 16 21.30 -4.53 1.22
N SER A 17 20.08 -4.00 1.20
CA SER A 17 19.41 -3.36 2.35
C SER A 17 18.33 -4.25 2.97
N THR A 18 17.72 -3.77 4.05
CA THR A 18 16.54 -4.41 4.63
C THR A 18 15.28 -4.04 3.85
N ILE A 19 14.54 -5.06 3.42
CA ILE A 19 13.17 -4.94 2.92
C ILE A 19 12.22 -5.24 4.08
N THR A 20 11.30 -4.32 4.37
CA THR A 20 10.25 -4.50 5.39
C THR A 20 8.88 -4.44 4.75
N LEU A 21 8.13 -5.54 4.82
CA LEU A 21 6.79 -5.69 4.24
C LEU A 21 5.77 -5.93 5.36
N ASP A 22 4.61 -5.33 5.22
CA ASP A 22 3.53 -5.46 6.19
C ASP A 22 2.20 -5.28 5.47
N ALA A 23 1.41 -6.36 5.35
CA ALA A 23 0.20 -6.42 4.52
C ALA A 23 0.48 -6.22 3.02
N VAL A 24 1.49 -6.92 2.47
CA VAL A 24 1.85 -6.83 1.04
C VAL A 24 1.45 -8.11 0.32
N THR A 25 0.98 -7.99 -0.91
CA THR A 25 0.91 -9.12 -1.85
C THR A 25 1.91 -8.88 -2.98
N VAL A 26 2.98 -9.67 -3.01
CA VAL A 26 3.96 -9.70 -4.11
C VAL A 26 3.63 -10.91 -4.96
N THR A 27 3.23 -10.73 -6.21
CA THR A 27 2.88 -11.85 -7.08
C THR A 27 3.01 -11.53 -8.56
N LEU A 28 3.29 -12.53 -9.41
CA LEU A 28 3.35 -12.36 -10.86
C LEU A 28 4.33 -11.26 -11.28
N ASN A 29 5.44 -11.12 -10.57
CA ASN A 29 6.53 -10.23 -10.96
C ASN A 29 7.66 -11.07 -11.56
N ASP A 30 7.44 -11.59 -12.76
CA ASP A 30 8.36 -12.50 -13.43
C ASP A 30 8.61 -12.12 -14.89
N VAL A 31 9.73 -12.61 -15.41
CA VAL A 31 9.97 -12.75 -16.86
C VAL A 31 9.96 -14.24 -17.17
N ASP A 32 8.97 -14.69 -17.94
CA ASP A 32 8.82 -16.07 -18.42
C ASP A 32 8.90 -17.15 -17.32
N GLY A 33 8.48 -16.83 -16.09
CA GLY A 33 8.47 -17.74 -14.95
C GLY A 33 9.80 -17.87 -14.20
N GLU A 34 10.82 -17.05 -14.51
CA GLU A 34 12.16 -17.14 -13.92
C GLU A 34 12.49 -15.96 -12.97
N GLY A 35 11.53 -15.06 -12.72
CA GLY A 35 11.74 -13.89 -11.86
C GLY A 35 11.79 -14.24 -10.37
N VAL A 36 12.45 -13.36 -9.59
CA VAL A 36 12.48 -13.44 -8.12
C VAL A 36 11.50 -12.42 -7.54
N GLY A 37 10.61 -12.87 -6.64
CA GLY A 37 9.61 -12.01 -6.00
C GLY A 37 10.23 -10.95 -5.08
N ILE A 38 11.24 -11.34 -4.29
CA ILE A 38 12.01 -10.44 -3.43
C ILE A 38 13.51 -10.75 -3.58
N ASP A 39 14.25 -9.80 -4.14
CA ASP A 39 15.72 -9.86 -4.28
C ASP A 39 16.36 -8.82 -3.36
N THR A 40 16.97 -9.28 -2.27
CA THR A 40 17.71 -8.40 -1.37
C THR A 40 19.17 -8.23 -1.75
N SER A 41 19.72 -9.05 -2.64
CA SER A 41 21.16 -9.06 -2.98
C SER A 41 22.04 -9.16 -1.73
N GLY A 42 21.71 -10.10 -0.85
CA GLY A 42 22.42 -10.36 0.41
C GLY A 42 22.02 -9.45 1.58
N GLY A 43 20.93 -8.69 1.43
CA GLY A 43 20.30 -7.93 2.51
C GLY A 43 19.44 -8.81 3.42
N THR A 44 18.43 -8.21 4.05
CA THR A 44 17.52 -8.92 4.96
C THR A 44 16.06 -8.67 4.62
N ILE A 45 15.20 -9.65 4.90
CA ILE A 45 13.75 -9.55 4.69
C ILE A 45 13.06 -9.61 6.05
N SER A 46 12.19 -8.64 6.31
CA SER A 46 11.24 -8.65 7.42
C SER A 46 9.83 -8.60 6.85
N MET A 47 8.99 -9.56 7.22
CA MET A 47 7.63 -9.65 6.70
C MET A 47 6.60 -9.90 7.80
N THR A 48 5.49 -9.16 7.71
CA THR A 48 4.30 -9.33 8.55
C THR A 48 3.07 -9.38 7.63
N HIS A 49 2.14 -10.32 7.83
CA HIS A 49 0.92 -10.41 7.00
C HIS A 49 1.19 -10.31 5.49
N THR A 50 2.28 -10.89 5.00
CA THR A 50 2.72 -10.70 3.61
C THR A 50 2.56 -12.00 2.83
N ILE A 51 2.12 -11.88 1.58
CA ILE A 51 2.07 -12.97 0.62
C ILE A 51 3.16 -12.71 -0.43
N VAL A 52 4.01 -13.71 -0.68
CA VAL A 52 4.93 -13.73 -1.82
C VAL A 52 4.62 -15.00 -2.61
N ALA A 53 4.14 -14.88 -3.85
CA ALA A 53 3.71 -16.07 -4.58
C ALA A 53 3.74 -15.91 -6.09
N GLY A 54 3.91 -17.01 -6.82
CA GLY A 54 3.76 -17.02 -8.28
C GLY A 54 4.91 -16.33 -8.99
N HIS A 55 6.13 -16.67 -8.58
CA HIS A 55 7.39 -16.31 -9.23
C HIS A 55 8.18 -17.61 -9.53
N GLY A 56 9.31 -17.52 -10.23
CA GLY A 56 10.23 -18.65 -10.36
C GLY A 56 10.88 -18.99 -9.02
N GLN A 57 11.17 -17.95 -8.23
CA GLN A 57 11.58 -18.05 -6.84
C GLN A 57 10.92 -16.92 -6.03
N ASP A 58 10.26 -17.20 -4.91
CA ASP A 58 9.59 -16.15 -4.14
C ASP A 58 10.58 -15.21 -3.43
N CYS A 59 11.63 -15.72 -2.79
CA CYS A 59 12.67 -14.92 -2.14
C CYS A 59 14.08 -15.41 -2.47
N ASP A 60 15.02 -14.49 -2.74
CA ASP A 60 16.44 -14.78 -2.99
C ASP A 60 17.17 -15.33 -1.75
N VAL A 61 16.74 -14.89 -0.56
CA VAL A 61 17.23 -15.31 0.75
C VAL A 61 16.06 -15.61 1.69
N ALA A 62 16.32 -16.43 2.72
CA ALA A 62 15.33 -16.68 3.76
C ALA A 62 14.99 -15.39 4.54
N ALA A 63 13.73 -15.26 4.94
CA ALA A 63 13.27 -14.16 5.75
C ALA A 63 14.00 -14.14 7.10
N THR A 64 14.56 -12.99 7.46
CA THR A 64 15.21 -12.79 8.75
C THR A 64 14.17 -12.77 9.87
N THR A 65 13.01 -12.16 9.63
CA THR A 65 11.86 -12.20 10.51
C THR A 65 10.57 -12.35 9.71
N ALA A 66 9.70 -13.25 10.15
CA ALA A 66 8.38 -13.47 9.55
C ALA A 66 7.32 -13.65 10.64
N GLN A 67 6.19 -12.95 10.49
CA GLN A 67 5.03 -13.04 11.36
C GLN A 67 3.78 -13.15 10.49
N TYR A 68 3.05 -14.26 10.60
CA TYR A 68 1.80 -14.46 9.86
C TYR A 68 1.94 -14.14 8.37
N SER A 69 3.00 -14.63 7.73
CA SER A 69 3.28 -14.41 6.32
C SER A 69 3.33 -15.73 5.58
N MET A 70 3.21 -15.68 4.26
CA MET A 70 3.22 -16.87 3.44
C MET A 70 4.01 -16.73 2.14
N ASP A 71 4.57 -17.86 1.73
CA ASP A 71 5.25 -18.02 0.46
C ASP A 71 4.81 -19.30 -0.27
N SER A 72 4.83 -19.28 -1.60
CA SER A 72 4.26 -20.34 -2.43
C SER A 72 5.21 -21.48 -2.77
N ASP A 73 6.52 -21.29 -2.65
CA ASP A 73 7.54 -22.27 -3.07
C ASP A 73 8.52 -22.73 -1.97
N GLY A 74 8.47 -22.12 -0.79
CA GLY A 74 9.36 -22.42 0.34
C GLY A 74 10.66 -21.62 0.38
N SER A 75 10.97 -20.83 -0.65
CA SER A 75 12.25 -20.12 -0.80
C SER A 75 12.44 -19.00 0.22
N CYS A 76 11.34 -18.43 0.73
CA CYS A 76 11.40 -17.43 1.80
C CYS A 76 11.76 -18.04 3.17
N GLY A 77 11.82 -19.37 3.29
CA GLY A 77 12.28 -20.04 4.51
C GLY A 77 11.44 -19.72 5.73
N LEU A 78 10.12 -19.53 5.55
CA LEU A 78 9.24 -19.07 6.61
C LEU A 78 9.09 -20.15 7.69
N ALA A 79 9.46 -19.79 8.91
CA ALA A 79 9.41 -20.67 10.06
C ALA A 79 8.60 -20.05 11.20
N GLY A 80 8.13 -20.90 12.13
CA GLY A 80 7.36 -20.48 13.30
C GLY A 80 5.84 -20.49 13.07
N ALA A 81 5.09 -20.42 14.18
CA ALA A 81 3.63 -20.48 14.15
C ALA A 81 3.03 -19.25 13.44
N GLY A 82 1.94 -19.49 12.69
CA GLY A 82 1.23 -18.47 11.92
C GLY A 82 1.79 -18.23 10.52
N ASN A 83 3.04 -18.60 10.25
CA ASN A 83 3.60 -18.54 8.89
C ASN A 83 3.21 -19.78 8.08
N LEU A 84 2.99 -19.60 6.77
CA LEU A 84 2.69 -20.69 5.84
C LEU A 84 3.73 -20.71 4.73
N SER A 85 4.58 -21.73 4.72
CA SER A 85 5.59 -21.89 3.69
C SER A 85 5.22 -22.97 2.69
N ASN A 86 5.60 -22.79 1.42
CA ASN A 86 5.26 -23.68 0.32
C ASN A 86 3.74 -23.94 0.20
N ALA A 87 2.95 -22.87 0.27
CA ALA A 87 1.49 -22.91 0.26
C ALA A 87 0.91 -21.95 -0.78
N ASN A 88 0.00 -22.45 -1.63
CA ASN A 88 -0.66 -21.61 -2.64
C ASN A 88 -1.68 -20.66 -1.97
N PRO A 89 -1.54 -19.33 -2.11
CA PRO A 89 -2.48 -18.36 -1.54
C PRO A 89 -3.85 -18.32 -2.21
N LEU A 90 -4.08 -19.05 -3.31
CA LEU A 90 -5.34 -19.07 -4.05
C LEU A 90 -5.83 -17.65 -4.39
N LEU A 91 -4.94 -16.81 -4.92
CA LEU A 91 -5.26 -15.44 -5.30
C LEU A 91 -6.16 -15.40 -6.55
N GLY A 92 -7.12 -14.49 -6.57
CA GLY A 92 -7.85 -14.10 -7.77
C GLY A 92 -6.96 -13.35 -8.77
N PRO A 93 -7.41 -13.13 -10.02
CA PRO A 93 -6.69 -12.32 -10.99
C PRO A 93 -6.56 -10.86 -10.52
N LEU A 94 -5.60 -10.13 -11.08
CA LEU A 94 -5.47 -8.69 -10.87
C LEU A 94 -6.73 -8.00 -11.41
N ALA A 95 -7.56 -7.46 -10.52
CA ALA A 95 -8.87 -6.96 -10.88
C ALA A 95 -9.28 -5.74 -10.04
N ASN A 96 -10.34 -5.06 -10.48
CA ASN A 96 -10.94 -3.96 -9.75
C ASN A 96 -11.81 -4.49 -8.60
N ASN A 97 -11.16 -4.84 -7.49
CA ASN A 97 -11.82 -5.29 -6.26
C ASN A 97 -12.29 -4.13 -5.36
N GLY A 98 -12.29 -2.90 -5.89
CA GLY A 98 -12.58 -1.65 -5.17
C GLY A 98 -11.31 -0.88 -4.81
N GLY A 99 -11.47 0.30 -4.24
CA GLY A 99 -10.34 1.15 -3.82
C GLY A 99 -9.66 1.90 -4.99
N PRO A 100 -8.47 2.46 -4.74
CA PRO A 100 -7.78 3.33 -5.71
C PRO A 100 -6.99 2.58 -6.79
N THR A 101 -6.64 1.31 -6.58
CA THR A 101 -5.78 0.50 -7.47
C THR A 101 -6.35 -0.90 -7.68
N LEU A 102 -5.90 -1.61 -8.73
CA LEU A 102 -6.20 -3.03 -8.90
C LEU A 102 -5.48 -3.86 -7.82
N THR A 103 -6.09 -4.98 -7.43
CA THR A 103 -5.54 -5.87 -6.39
C THR A 103 -5.75 -7.34 -6.73
N HIS A 104 -5.03 -8.24 -6.05
CA HIS A 104 -5.29 -9.68 -6.04
C HIS A 104 -6.07 -10.05 -4.77
N LEU A 105 -7.36 -10.36 -4.92
CA LEU A 105 -8.24 -10.76 -3.80
C LEU A 105 -8.09 -12.27 -3.52
N PRO A 106 -7.82 -12.71 -2.28
CA PRO A 106 -7.88 -14.13 -1.92
C PRO A 106 -9.24 -14.75 -2.29
N GLN A 107 -9.22 -15.91 -2.94
CA GLN A 107 -10.44 -16.65 -3.27
C GLN A 107 -10.98 -17.40 -2.05
N ALA A 108 -12.26 -17.79 -2.09
CA ALA A 108 -12.85 -18.63 -1.05
C ALA A 108 -12.03 -19.93 -0.84
N GLY A 109 -11.74 -20.25 0.42
CA GLY A 109 -10.89 -21.38 0.79
C GLY A 109 -9.39 -21.10 0.70
N SER A 110 -8.99 -19.86 0.40
CA SER A 110 -7.59 -19.43 0.49
C SER A 110 -7.04 -19.62 1.90
N PRO A 111 -5.83 -20.19 2.07
CA PRO A 111 -5.17 -20.28 3.37
C PRO A 111 -4.66 -18.93 3.88
N ALA A 112 -4.78 -17.85 3.10
CA ALA A 112 -4.47 -16.50 3.55
C ALA A 112 -5.61 -15.86 4.37
N ILE A 113 -6.83 -16.38 4.21
CA ILE A 113 -8.04 -15.85 4.85
C ILE A 113 -8.03 -16.20 6.33
N ASP A 114 -8.36 -15.23 7.18
CA ASP A 114 -8.49 -15.35 8.64
C ASP A 114 -7.26 -16.01 9.34
N SER A 115 -6.08 -15.90 8.71
CA SER A 115 -4.87 -16.63 9.13
C SER A 115 -3.77 -15.73 9.70
N GLY A 116 -4.07 -14.45 9.92
CA GLY A 116 -3.19 -13.45 10.48
C GLY A 116 -3.26 -13.29 12.00
N SER A 117 -2.58 -12.25 12.50
CA SER A 117 -2.73 -11.76 13.88
C SER A 117 -3.49 -10.45 13.95
N ASN A 118 -4.59 -10.43 14.70
CA ASN A 118 -5.36 -9.22 15.00
C ASN A 118 -4.57 -8.18 15.79
N GLY A 119 -3.61 -8.61 16.63
CA GLY A 119 -2.78 -7.71 17.43
C GLY A 119 -1.70 -6.97 16.62
N LEU A 120 -1.38 -7.45 15.43
CA LEU A 120 -0.40 -6.87 14.52
C LEU A 120 -1.07 -6.22 13.29
N CYS A 121 -2.39 -6.24 13.24
CA CYS A 121 -3.11 -5.91 12.02
C CYS A 121 -3.16 -4.40 11.75
N GLN A 122 -3.00 -4.04 10.48
CA GLN A 122 -3.24 -2.67 10.04
C GLN A 122 -4.73 -2.33 10.10
N ALA A 123 -5.05 -1.05 10.33
CA ALA A 123 -6.43 -0.61 10.48
C ALA A 123 -7.28 -0.78 9.21
N VAL A 124 -6.65 -0.68 8.02
CA VAL A 124 -7.32 -0.83 6.73
C VAL A 124 -6.46 -1.60 5.73
N ASP A 125 -7.10 -2.22 4.76
CA ASP A 125 -6.45 -2.85 3.60
C ASP A 125 -6.10 -1.85 2.48
N GLN A 126 -5.46 -2.30 1.39
CA GLN A 126 -5.09 -1.45 0.24
C GLN A 126 -6.28 -0.69 -0.38
N ARG A 127 -7.50 -1.22 -0.24
CA ARG A 127 -8.73 -0.64 -0.78
C ARG A 127 -9.38 0.36 0.17
N GLY A 128 -8.88 0.47 1.40
CA GLY A 128 -9.47 1.27 2.48
C GLY A 128 -10.57 0.55 3.28
N VAL A 129 -10.66 -0.77 3.16
CA VAL A 129 -11.59 -1.60 3.94
C VAL A 129 -11.01 -1.83 5.34
N ALA A 130 -11.84 -1.75 6.38
CA ALA A 130 -11.42 -2.02 7.76
C ALA A 130 -11.00 -3.49 7.98
N ARG A 131 -10.05 -3.71 8.90
CA ARG A 131 -9.60 -5.05 9.32
C ARG A 131 -9.75 -5.21 10.86
N PRO A 132 -9.99 -6.42 11.39
CA PRO A 132 -10.28 -7.66 10.68
C PRO A 132 -11.73 -7.75 10.18
N ILE A 133 -11.98 -8.59 9.18
CA ILE A 133 -13.32 -9.02 8.75
C ILE A 133 -13.33 -10.55 8.68
N ASP A 134 -14.39 -11.18 9.19
CA ASP A 134 -14.66 -12.61 9.03
C ASP A 134 -14.82 -12.94 7.53
N GLY A 135 -13.79 -13.58 6.97
CA GLY A 135 -13.65 -13.90 5.56
C GLY A 135 -14.08 -15.32 5.20
N ASP A 136 -14.06 -16.25 6.16
CA ASP A 136 -14.44 -17.65 5.97
C ASP A 136 -15.87 -18.00 6.46
N GLY A 137 -16.50 -17.11 7.21
CA GLY A 137 -17.88 -17.21 7.69
C GLY A 137 -18.05 -18.03 8.96
N ASP A 138 -16.99 -18.26 9.74
CA ASP A 138 -17.03 -19.01 11.00
C ASP A 138 -17.47 -18.18 12.22
N ALA A 139 -17.79 -16.89 12.01
CA ALA A 139 -18.13 -15.87 13.01
C ALA A 139 -16.94 -15.33 13.84
N THR A 140 -15.70 -15.60 13.43
CA THR A 140 -14.47 -15.09 14.04
C THR A 140 -13.70 -14.23 13.04
N ALA A 141 -13.70 -12.91 13.25
CA ALA A 141 -12.92 -12.01 12.42
C ALA A 141 -11.43 -12.09 12.78
N THR A 142 -10.61 -12.56 11.84
CA THR A 142 -9.15 -12.54 11.92
C THR A 142 -8.56 -11.85 10.69
N CYS A 143 -7.47 -11.11 10.85
CA CYS A 143 -6.90 -10.42 9.70
C CYS A 143 -6.35 -11.38 8.67
N ASP A 144 -6.51 -11.04 7.39
CA ASP A 144 -5.92 -11.81 6.31
C ASP A 144 -4.42 -11.52 6.16
N MET A 145 -3.72 -12.47 5.58
CA MET A 145 -2.42 -12.20 4.97
C MET A 145 -2.61 -11.47 3.64
N GLY A 146 -1.66 -10.59 3.31
CA GLY A 146 -1.63 -9.85 2.07
C GLY A 146 -2.26 -8.47 2.14
N ALA A 147 -2.40 -7.85 0.97
CA ALA A 147 -2.84 -6.47 0.81
C ALA A 147 -4.36 -6.27 0.89
N VAL A 148 -5.14 -7.35 0.94
CA VAL A 148 -6.59 -7.30 0.78
C VAL A 148 -7.26 -8.18 1.81
N GLU A 149 -8.33 -7.67 2.43
CA GLU A 149 -9.19 -8.42 3.34
C GLU A 149 -10.36 -9.10 2.59
N ALA A 150 -10.52 -10.42 2.74
CA ALA A 150 -11.66 -11.17 2.25
C ALA A 150 -12.92 -10.91 3.10
N GLY A 151 -14.07 -11.42 2.67
CA GLY A 151 -15.37 -11.19 3.32
C GLY A 151 -15.93 -9.77 3.19
N ALA A 152 -15.09 -8.78 2.89
CA ALA A 152 -15.49 -7.40 2.77
C ALA A 152 -16.33 -7.12 1.53
N ARG A 153 -17.36 -6.28 1.69
CA ARG A 153 -18.01 -5.66 0.53
C ARG A 153 -17.03 -4.74 -0.17
N ARG A 154 -16.98 -4.84 -1.51
CA ARG A 154 -16.18 -3.95 -2.37
C ARG A 154 -16.42 -2.48 -2.00
N PRO A 155 -15.39 -1.72 -1.57
CA PRO A 155 -15.56 -0.32 -1.23
C PRO A 155 -15.88 0.49 -2.50
N PRO A 156 -16.68 1.56 -2.39
CA PRO A 156 -16.92 2.45 -3.51
C PRO A 156 -15.59 3.06 -3.99
N PRO A 157 -15.45 3.35 -5.29
CA PRO A 157 -14.26 4.05 -5.79
C PRO A 157 -14.11 5.40 -5.06
N PRO A 158 -12.87 5.85 -4.79
CA PRO A 158 -12.66 7.15 -4.18
C PRO A 158 -13.33 8.25 -5.03
N PRO A 159 -13.89 9.29 -4.40
CA PRO A 159 -14.45 10.41 -5.16
C PRO A 159 -13.35 11.00 -6.07
N PRO A 160 -13.71 11.52 -7.26
CA PRO A 160 -12.75 12.21 -8.12
C PRO A 160 -12.00 13.28 -7.32
N PRO A 161 -10.70 13.51 -7.58
CA PRO A 161 -9.99 14.58 -6.91
C PRO A 161 -10.77 15.88 -7.09
N SER A 162 -11.11 16.54 -5.99
CA SER A 162 -11.68 17.88 -6.05
C SER A 162 -10.73 18.72 -6.89
N ILE A 163 -11.21 19.29 -7.99
CA ILE A 163 -10.44 20.27 -8.75
C ILE A 163 -10.18 21.39 -7.75
N VAL A 164 -8.95 21.49 -7.25
CA VAL A 164 -8.52 22.66 -6.48
C VAL A 164 -8.51 23.76 -7.52
N GLN A 165 -9.65 24.44 -7.68
CA GLN A 165 -9.70 25.69 -8.41
C GLN A 165 -8.60 26.54 -7.77
N PRO A 166 -7.59 27.00 -8.55
CA PRO A 166 -6.58 27.86 -7.98
C PRO A 166 -7.33 28.99 -7.28
N VAL A 167 -7.04 29.19 -5.98
CA VAL A 167 -7.58 30.36 -5.26
C VAL A 167 -7.25 31.54 -6.16
N PRO A 168 -8.24 32.34 -6.59
CA PRO A 168 -7.96 33.43 -7.51
C PRO A 168 -6.89 34.32 -6.88
N THR A 169 -5.67 34.23 -7.39
CA THR A 169 -4.60 35.12 -7.02
C THR A 169 -4.80 36.40 -7.81
N LEU A 170 -4.50 37.53 -7.17
CA LEU A 170 -4.35 38.77 -7.93
C LEU A 170 -3.22 38.53 -8.95
N SER A 171 -3.43 38.96 -10.20
CA SER A 171 -2.34 38.99 -11.17
C SER A 171 -1.22 39.88 -10.67
N ASP A 172 0.00 39.70 -11.18
CA ASP A 172 1.14 40.55 -10.82
C ASP A 172 0.81 42.05 -10.99
N TRP A 173 0.07 42.38 -12.05
CA TRP A 173 -0.42 43.74 -12.28
C TRP A 173 -1.41 44.22 -11.22
N ALA A 174 -2.33 43.36 -10.77
CA ALA A 174 -3.28 43.70 -9.72
C ALA A 174 -2.59 43.83 -8.34
N LEU A 175 -1.55 43.04 -8.08
CA LEU A 175 -0.69 43.18 -6.90
C LEU A 175 0.09 44.50 -6.91
N ILE A 176 0.69 44.85 -8.06
CA ILE A 176 1.40 46.12 -8.24
C ILE A 176 0.45 47.31 -8.06
N ALA A 177 -0.75 47.25 -8.65
CA ALA A 177 -1.75 48.29 -8.51
C ALA A 177 -2.20 48.47 -7.05
N LEU A 178 -2.44 47.37 -6.33
CA LEU A 178 -2.79 47.40 -4.92
C LEU A 178 -1.68 48.01 -4.06
N ALA A 179 -0.41 47.64 -4.32
CA ALA A 179 0.74 48.21 -3.63
C ALA A 179 0.88 49.73 -3.88
N ALA A 180 0.65 50.18 -5.11
CA ALA A 180 0.68 51.60 -5.47
C ALA A 180 -0.45 52.39 -4.78
N ILE A 181 -1.67 51.84 -4.73
CA ILE A 181 -2.81 52.44 -4.03
C ILE A 181 -2.51 52.58 -2.53
N LEU A 182 -1.94 51.57 -1.91
CA LEU A 182 -1.58 51.59 -0.48
C LEU A 182 -0.48 52.62 -0.17
N ALA A 183 0.53 52.72 -1.05
CA ALA A 183 1.59 53.71 -0.93
C ALA A 183 1.07 55.15 -1.11
N LEU A 184 0.13 55.37 -2.04
CA LEU A 184 -0.48 56.67 -2.25
C LEU A 184 -1.38 57.07 -1.06
N ALA A 185 -2.19 56.15 -0.55
CA ALA A 185 -3.05 56.38 0.61
C ALA A 185 -2.23 56.75 1.86
N THR A 186 -1.12 56.06 2.11
CA THR A 186 -0.22 56.37 3.23
C THR A 186 0.49 57.72 3.08
N ALA A 187 0.90 58.10 1.86
CA ALA A 187 1.48 59.43 1.59
C ALA A 187 0.46 60.56 1.83
N ILE A 188 -0.80 60.38 1.42
CA ILE A 188 -1.88 61.35 1.64
C ILE A 188 -2.17 61.50 3.15
N LEU A 189 -2.25 60.39 3.88
CA LEU A 189 -2.49 60.40 5.32
C LEU A 189 -1.34 61.09 6.10
N ARG A 190 -0.08 60.84 5.72
CA ARG A 190 1.09 61.51 6.35
C ARG A 190 1.12 63.02 6.09
N ARG A 191 0.76 63.47 4.89
CA ARG A 191 0.66 64.90 4.57
C ARG A 191 -0.43 65.62 5.37
N ARG A 192 -1.53 64.91 5.70
CA ARG A 192 -2.60 65.46 6.55
C ARG A 192 -2.23 65.49 8.03
N ALA A 193 -1.40 64.57 8.51
CA ALA A 193 -0.98 64.52 9.92
C ALA A 193 0.13 65.54 10.28
N GLY A 194 0.93 65.99 9.31
CA GLY A 194 2.00 66.98 9.53
C GLY A 194 1.59 68.44 9.30
N ALA A 195 0.31 68.72 9.08
CA ALA A 195 -0.23 70.06 8.79
C ALA A 195 -1.02 70.68 9.97
N SER A 196 -0.82 70.16 11.18
CA SER A 196 -1.41 70.66 12.44
C SER A 196 -0.38 71.33 13.33
#